data_AF-A0A1G6IIA5-F1
#
_entry.id   AF-A0A1G6IIA5-F1
#
_cell.length_a   1.000
_cell.length_b   1.000
_cell.length_c   1.000
_cell.angle_alpha   90.00
_cell.angle_beta   90.00
_cell.angle_gamma   90.00
#
_symmetry.space_group_name_H-M   'P 1'
#
loop_
_entity.id
_entity.type
_entity.pdbx_description
1 polymer ?
#
loop_
_entity_poly.entity_id
_entity_poly.type
_entity_poly.pdbx_seq_one_letter_code
_entity_poly.pdbx_strand_id
1 'polypeptide(L)'
;MIDVAKEITQALKDYTTEVEKGLENASEQIAKETVTRLRSTSPKRHGKYEKGWRLKKLSKGYVVHNATRAGLAHLLEFGHATRNGRRTAAQPHIKPVEEQAISEFEKAVVKVIKG
;
A
#
# COMPACT_ATOMS: atom_id res chain seq x y z
N MET A 1 -13.76 44.93 -12.82
CA MET A 1 -14.99 44.17 -12.53
C MET A 1 -14.54 42.75 -12.24
N ILE A 2 -14.80 42.23 -11.03
CA ILE A 2 -14.44 40.86 -10.68
C ILE A 2 -15.35 39.93 -11.48
N ASP A 3 -14.75 39.06 -12.29
CA ASP A 3 -15.49 38.00 -12.97
C ASP A 3 -15.67 36.85 -11.99
N VAL A 4 -16.81 36.84 -11.32
CA VAL A 4 -17.16 35.87 -10.28
C VAL A 4 -17.11 34.43 -10.82
N ALA A 5 -17.45 34.20 -12.08
CA ALA A 5 -17.37 32.87 -12.69
C ALA A 5 -15.90 32.42 -12.82
N LYS A 6 -15.00 33.34 -13.18
CA LYS A 6 -13.55 33.07 -13.24
C LYS A 6 -12.98 32.75 -11.86
N GLU A 7 -13.36 33.48 -10.82
CA GLU A 7 -12.92 33.22 -9.44
C GLU A 7 -13.43 31.86 -8.91
N ILE A 8 -14.71 31.53 -9.13
CA ILE A 8 -15.27 30.23 -8.72
C ILE A 8 -14.57 29.08 -9.44
N THR A 9 -14.34 29.20 -10.76
CA THR A 9 -13.64 28.15 -11.52
C THR A 9 -12.19 27.98 -11.09
N GLN A 10 -11.52 29.07 -10.70
CA GLN A 10 -10.17 29.01 -10.15
C GLN A 10 -10.16 28.31 -8.79
N ALA A 11 -11.04 28.71 -7.87
CA ALA A 11 -11.15 28.08 -6.55
C ALA A 11 -11.46 26.57 -6.63
N LEU A 12 -12.32 26.15 -7.56
CA LEU A 12 -12.62 24.73 -7.79
C LEU A 12 -11.42 23.94 -8.32
N LYS A 13 -10.62 24.53 -9.23
CA LYS A 13 -9.40 23.92 -9.74
C LYS A 13 -8.34 23.79 -8.65
N ASP A 14 -8.18 24.82 -7.83
CA ASP A 14 -7.22 24.82 -6.74
C ASP A 14 -7.59 23.76 -5.70
N TYR A 15 -8.86 23.70 -5.29
CA TYR A 15 -9.37 22.64 -4.41
C TYR A 15 -9.12 21.23 -4.99
N THR A 16 -9.43 21.02 -6.27
CA THR A 16 -9.20 19.72 -6.93
C THR A 16 -7.72 19.35 -6.91
N THR A 17 -6.85 20.30 -7.21
CA THR A 17 -5.40 20.11 -7.22
C THR A 17 -4.85 19.81 -5.82
N GLU A 18 -5.37 20.47 -4.79
CA GLU A 18 -5.00 20.23 -3.39
C GLU A 18 -5.41 18.83 -2.93
N VAL A 19 -6.63 18.40 -3.25
CA VAL A 19 -7.13 17.06 -2.94
C VAL A 19 -6.29 16.00 -3.66
N GLU A 20 -6.01 16.17 -4.95
CA GLU A 20 -5.17 15.25 -5.72
C GLU A 20 -3.77 15.09 -5.10
N LYS A 21 -3.10 16.20 -4.77
CA LYS A 21 -1.79 16.17 -4.10
C LYS A 21 -1.86 15.53 -2.72
N GLY A 22 -2.91 15.83 -1.95
CA GLY A 22 -3.14 15.23 -0.63
C GLY A 22 -3.28 13.71 -0.71
N LEU A 23 -4.05 13.22 -1.69
CA LEU A 23 -4.24 11.80 -1.93
C LEU A 23 -2.95 11.10 -2.40
N GLU A 24 -2.17 11.74 -3.28
CA GLU A 24 -0.88 11.18 -3.72
C GLU A 24 0.10 11.04 -2.56
N ASN A 25 0.22 12.08 -1.72
CA ASN A 25 1.08 12.08 -0.54
C ASN A 25 0.65 11.01 0.47
N ALA A 26 -0.66 10.90 0.75
CA ALA A 26 -1.19 9.87 1.62
C ALA A 26 -0.90 8.45 1.10
N SER A 27 -1.11 8.23 -0.19
CA SER A 27 -0.81 6.96 -0.86
C SER A 27 0.67 6.58 -0.71
N GLU A 28 1.57 7.54 -0.95
CA GLU A 28 3.01 7.32 -0.85
C GLU A 28 3.45 7.00 0.58
N GLN A 29 2.93 7.75 1.56
CA GLN A 29 3.26 7.56 2.97
C GLN A 29 2.82 6.17 3.44
N ILE A 30 1.56 5.81 3.23
CA ILE A 30 1.01 4.53 3.67
C ILE A 30 1.74 3.37 3.00
N ALA A 31 2.10 3.50 1.71
CA ALA A 31 2.82 2.45 1.03
C ALA A 31 4.26 2.28 1.57
N LYS A 32 4.96 3.36 1.97
CA LYS A 32 6.26 3.29 2.67
C LYS A 32 6.14 2.65 4.05
N GLU A 33 5.09 3.00 4.80
CA GLU A 33 4.80 2.42 6.11
C GLU A 33 4.49 0.92 5.98
N THR A 34 3.70 0.54 4.97
CA THR A 34 3.39 -0.86 4.64
C THR A 34 4.66 -1.67 4.38
N VAL A 35 5.60 -1.15 3.57
CA VAL A 35 6.89 -1.82 3.34
C VAL A 35 7.68 -1.99 4.64
N THR A 36 7.68 -0.97 5.50
CA THR A 36 8.37 -1.01 6.80
C THR A 36 7.74 -2.05 7.72
N ARG A 37 6.42 -2.10 7.79
CA ARG A 37 5.64 -3.05 8.58
C ARG A 37 5.83 -4.48 8.08
N LEU A 38 5.83 -4.71 6.76
CA LEU A 38 6.13 -6.02 6.19
C LEU A 38 7.57 -6.44 6.51
N ARG A 39 8.55 -5.54 6.44
CA ARG A 39 9.94 -5.85 6.83
C ARG A 39 10.08 -6.27 8.31
N SER A 40 9.28 -5.68 9.21
CA SER A 40 9.36 -5.99 10.63
C SER A 40 8.62 -7.28 11.00
N THR A 41 7.43 -7.49 10.42
CA THR A 41 6.50 -8.59 10.77
C THR A 41 6.70 -9.87 9.96
N SER A 42 7.35 -9.80 8.80
CA SER A 42 7.57 -10.98 7.96
C SER A 42 8.41 -12.06 8.65
N PRO A 43 8.14 -13.36 8.39
CA PRO A 43 8.96 -14.46 8.87
C PRO A 43 10.44 -14.31 8.52
N LYS A 44 11.31 -14.55 9.49
CA LYS A 44 12.77 -14.40 9.35
C LYS A 44 13.46 -15.75 9.44
N ARG A 45 14.27 -16.06 8.42
CA ARG A 45 15.19 -17.22 8.44
C ARG A 45 16.64 -16.79 8.24
N HIS A 46 16.94 -16.18 7.09
CA HIS A 46 18.28 -15.69 6.73
C HIS A 46 18.29 -14.21 6.34
N GLY A 47 17.19 -13.51 6.58
CA GLY A 47 17.07 -12.09 6.35
C GLY A 47 16.73 -11.64 4.90
N LYS A 48 16.80 -12.54 3.92
CA LYS A 48 16.61 -12.19 2.50
C LYS A 48 15.16 -11.94 2.13
N TYR A 49 14.22 -12.57 2.84
CA TYR A 49 12.79 -12.50 2.54
C TYR A 49 12.20 -11.18 3.01
N GLU A 50 12.35 -10.84 4.29
CA GLU A 50 11.78 -9.62 4.85
C GLU A 50 12.46 -8.37 4.25
N LYS A 51 13.79 -8.42 4.01
CA LYS A 51 14.48 -7.34 3.30
C LYS A 51 14.12 -7.24 1.82
N GLY A 52 13.32 -8.17 1.29
CA GLY A 52 12.88 -8.21 -0.12
C GLY A 52 11.75 -7.25 -0.47
N TRP A 53 11.03 -6.72 0.53
CA TRP A 53 9.90 -5.82 0.29
C TRP A 53 10.34 -4.48 -0.34
N ARG A 54 9.70 -4.13 -1.46
CA ARG A 54 9.96 -2.93 -2.26
C ARG A 54 8.67 -2.23 -2.60
N LEU A 55 8.80 -0.92 -2.77
CA LEU A 55 7.76 -0.04 -3.28
C LEU A 55 8.05 0.26 -4.76
N LYS A 56 7.02 0.19 -5.61
CA LYS A 56 7.08 0.61 -7.01
C LYS A 56 6.00 1.64 -7.29
N LYS A 57 6.38 2.81 -7.79
CA LYS A 57 5.42 3.83 -8.25
C LYS A 57 4.90 3.45 -9.65
N LEU A 58 3.59 3.52 -9.83
CA LEU A 58 2.88 3.39 -11.10
C LEU A 58 2.19 4.73 -11.43
N SER A 59 1.59 4.83 -12.63
CA SER A 59 0.88 6.05 -13.07
C SER A 59 -0.32 6.43 -12.20
N LYS A 60 -0.95 5.45 -11.54
CA LYS A 60 -2.16 5.65 -10.72
C LYS A 60 -2.02 5.15 -9.28
N GLY A 61 -0.79 5.08 -8.76
CA GLY A 61 -0.57 4.70 -7.36
C GLY A 61 0.72 3.93 -7.12
N TYR A 62 0.70 3.10 -6.09
CA TYR A 62 1.88 2.40 -5.59
C TYR A 62 1.64 0.90 -5.43
N VAL A 63 2.65 0.11 -5.75
CA VAL A 63 2.64 -1.35 -5.58
C VAL A 63 3.72 -1.76 -4.59
N VAL A 64 3.31 -2.50 -3.56
CA VAL A 64 4.20 -3.15 -2.60
C VAL A 64 4.38 -4.60 -3.02
N HIS A 65 5.62 -5.04 -3.20
CA HIS A 65 5.92 -6.41 -3.63
C HIS A 65 7.24 -6.91 -3.04
N ASN A 66 7.39 -8.23 -2.96
CA ASN A 66 8.66 -8.84 -2.57
C ASN A 66 9.54 -9.07 -3.81
N ALA A 67 10.56 -8.24 -4.01
CA ALA A 67 11.40 -8.24 -5.20
C ALA A 67 12.40 -9.41 -5.23
N THR A 68 12.72 -10.02 -4.09
CA THR A 68 13.75 -11.06 -4.01
C THR A 68 13.16 -12.47 -3.99
N ARG A 69 11.95 -12.62 -3.44
CA ARG A 69 11.36 -13.92 -3.07
C ARG A 69 9.83 -13.91 -3.22
N ALA A 70 9.30 -13.45 -4.35
CA ALA A 70 7.86 -13.40 -4.61
C ALA A 70 7.17 -14.79 -4.46
N GLY A 71 7.79 -15.86 -4.97
CA GLY A 71 7.24 -17.20 -4.82
C GLY A 71 7.10 -17.65 -3.36
N LEU A 72 8.08 -17.29 -2.50
CA LEU A 72 8.02 -17.61 -1.08
C LEU A 72 6.87 -16.89 -0.37
N ALA A 73 6.55 -15.65 -0.79
CA ALA A 73 5.41 -14.93 -0.23
C ALA A 73 4.09 -15.70 -0.44
N HIS A 74 3.86 -16.20 -1.65
CA HIS A 74 2.68 -17.03 -1.94
C HIS A 74 2.66 -18.31 -1.10
N LEU A 75 3.79 -19.03 -1.03
CA LEU A 75 3.88 -20.28 -0.28
C LEU A 75 3.66 -20.08 1.22
N LEU A 76 4.13 -18.97 1.79
CA LEU A 76 3.91 -18.64 3.19
C LEU A 76 2.45 -18.25 3.44
N GLU A 77 1.88 -17.39 2.59
CA GLU A 77 0.52 -16.86 2.80
C GLU A 77 -0.57 -17.96 2.70
N PHE A 78 -0.40 -18.94 1.81
CA PHE A 78 -1.45 -19.92 1.49
C PHE A 78 -1.08 -21.39 1.75
N GLY A 79 0.19 -21.66 2.07
CA GLY A 79 0.72 -23.01 2.08
C GLY A 79 0.79 -23.63 0.68
N HIS A 80 1.34 -24.84 0.58
CA HIS A 80 1.46 -25.59 -0.67
C HIS A 80 1.31 -27.10 -0.46
N ALA A 81 1.11 -27.82 -1.56
CA ALA A 81 1.10 -29.27 -1.55
C ALA A 81 2.51 -29.83 -1.31
N THR A 82 2.59 -30.83 -0.44
CA THR A 82 3.81 -31.59 -0.14
C THR A 82 3.92 -32.81 -1.04
N ARG A 83 5.11 -33.42 -1.12
CA ARG A 83 5.35 -34.64 -1.94
C ARG A 83 4.41 -35.81 -1.60
N ASN A 84 3.89 -35.84 -0.37
CA ASN A 84 2.99 -36.90 0.10
C ASN A 84 1.50 -36.55 -0.09
N GLY A 85 1.18 -35.52 -0.89
CA GLY A 85 -0.21 -35.10 -1.17
C GLY A 85 -0.90 -34.31 -0.04
N ARG A 86 -0.25 -34.12 1.12
CA ARG A 86 -0.73 -33.26 2.22
C ARG A 86 -0.42 -31.78 1.94
N ARG A 87 -1.06 -30.83 2.64
CA ARG A 87 -0.73 -29.39 2.56
C ARG A 87 0.14 -28.93 3.72
N THR A 88 1.01 -27.95 3.49
CA THR A 88 1.70 -27.22 4.56
C THR A 88 0.75 -26.24 5.24
N ALA A 89 1.00 -25.95 6.52
CA ALA A 89 0.31 -24.87 7.22
C ALA A 89 0.59 -23.52 6.54
N ALA A 90 -0.44 -22.70 6.39
CA ALA A 90 -0.29 -21.31 6.00
C ALA A 90 0.24 -20.48 7.18
N GLN A 91 1.07 -19.49 6.88
CA GLN A 91 1.52 -18.46 7.79
C GLN A 91 1.17 -17.07 7.20
N PRO A 92 -0.12 -16.69 7.26
CA PRO A 92 -0.55 -15.38 6.76
C PRO A 92 0.13 -14.26 7.54
N HIS A 93 0.77 -13.35 6.82
CA HIS A 93 1.42 -12.18 7.40
C HIS A 93 1.31 -10.96 6.50
N ILE A 94 1.01 -11.15 5.21
CA ILE A 94 0.79 -10.06 4.26
C ILE A 94 -0.63 -9.55 4.40
N LYS A 95 -1.62 -10.45 4.44
CA LYS A 95 -3.04 -10.11 4.58
C LYS A 95 -3.36 -9.15 5.74
N PRO A 96 -2.90 -9.40 7.00
CA PRO A 96 -3.20 -8.47 8.09
C PRO A 96 -2.57 -7.08 7.87
N VAL A 97 -1.41 -7.00 7.20
CA VAL A 97 -0.76 -5.72 6.90
C VAL A 97 -1.45 -5.00 5.75
N GLU A 98 -1.94 -5.75 4.75
CA GLU A 98 -2.78 -5.23 3.66
C GLU A 98 -4.09 -4.64 4.20
N GLU A 99 -4.81 -5.36 5.06
CA GLU A 99 -6.07 -4.89 5.66
C GLU A 99 -5.85 -3.60 6.48
N GLN A 100 -4.73 -3.52 7.22
CA GLN A 100 -4.35 -2.31 7.93
C GLN A 100 -4.08 -1.13 6.98
N ALA A 101 -3.32 -1.37 5.90
CA ALA A 101 -3.00 -0.34 4.92
C ALA A 101 -4.26 0.18 4.20
N ILE A 102 -5.22 -0.70 3.89
CA ILE A 102 -6.53 -0.31 3.33
C ILE A 102 -7.28 0.61 4.29
N SER A 103 -7.42 0.19 5.55
CA SER A 103 -8.10 1.01 6.58
C SER A 103 -7.39 2.36 6.81
N GLU A 104 -6.06 2.37 6.86
CA GLU A 104 -5.25 3.60 6.99
C GLU A 104 -5.47 4.53 5.79
N PHE A 105 -5.54 3.97 4.58
CA PHE A 105 -5.79 4.72 3.36
C PHE A 105 -7.19 5.32 3.31
N GLU A 106 -8.23 4.55 3.61
CA GLU A 106 -9.60 5.06 3.69
C GLU A 106 -9.73 6.23 4.67
N LYS A 107 -9.10 6.12 5.84
CA LYS A 107 -9.06 7.21 6.83
C LYS A 107 -8.33 8.44 6.31
N ALA A 108 -7.20 8.24 5.62
CA ALA A 108 -6.44 9.34 5.03
C ALA A 108 -7.23 10.05 3.92
N VAL A 109 -7.92 9.30 3.06
CA VAL A 109 -8.81 9.83 2.02
C VAL A 109 -9.90 10.71 2.63
N VAL A 110 -10.58 10.21 3.67
CA VAL A 110 -11.63 10.98 4.37
C VAL A 110 -11.06 12.26 4.99
N LYS A 111 -9.85 12.21 5.55
CA LYS A 111 -9.18 13.38 6.12
C LYS A 111 -8.83 14.42 5.05
N VAL A 112 -8.27 14.00 3.92
CA VAL A 112 -7.90 14.90 2.81
C VAL A 112 -9.12 15.60 2.22
N ILE A 113 -10.24 14.89 2.07
CA ILE A 113 -11.47 15.45 1.49
C ILE A 113 -12.17 16.42 2.46
N LYS A 114 -12.17 16.09 3.76
CA LYS A 114 -12.89 16.89 4.77
C LYS A 114 -12.14 18.15 5.21
N GLY A 115 -10.81 18.20 5.06
CA GLY A 115 -9.97 19.29 5.58
C GLY A 115 -9.76 19.16 7.08
#